data_AF-A0AA42EIF0-F1
#
_entry.id   AF-A0AA42EIF0-F1
#
_cell.length_a   1.000
_cell.length_b   1.000
_cell.length_c   1.000
_cell.angle_alpha   90.00
_cell.angle_beta   90.00
_cell.angle_gamma   90.00
#
_symmetry.space_group_name_H-M   'P 1'
#
loop_
_entity.id
_entity.type
_entity.pdbx_description
1 polymer ?
#
loop_
_entity_poly.entity_id
_entity_poly.type
_entity_poly.pdbx_seq_one_letter_code
_entity_poly.pdbx_strand_id
1 'polypeptide(L)' 'MSVFRFFENLSDPGAYNQKHHFLDIVFLVVSAVISGANSWTEIKLFGELHLDWLR' A
#
# COMPACT_ATOMS: atom_id res chain seq x y z
N MET A 1 -15.92 30.38 -13.21
CA MET A 1 -15.27 29.24 -13.89
C MET A 1 -14.37 28.58 -12.86
N SER A 2 -14.74 27.37 -12.40
CA SER A 2 -14.07 26.73 -11.26
C SER A 2 -12.99 25.76 -11.74
N VAL A 3 -11.88 25.68 -11.00
CA VAL A 3 -10.69 24.85 -11.29
C VAL A 3 -11.05 23.36 -11.40
N PHE A 4 -12.14 22.93 -10.78
CA PHE A 4 -12.59 21.53 -10.78
C PHE A 4 -12.89 20.95 -12.18
N ARG A 5 -13.24 21.76 -13.19
CA ARG A 5 -13.52 21.27 -14.56
C ARG A 5 -12.32 20.60 -15.23
N PHE A 6 -11.09 21.01 -14.87
CA PHE A 6 -9.88 20.37 -15.39
C PHE A 6 -9.66 18.97 -14.81
N PHE A 7 -10.31 18.65 -13.69
CA PHE A 7 -10.19 17.39 -12.97
C PHE A 7 -11.38 16.45 -13.21
N GLU A 8 -12.45 16.90 -13.87
CA GLU A 8 -13.65 16.08 -14.16
C GLU A 8 -13.35 14.83 -15.01
N ASN A 9 -12.28 14.87 -15.82
CA ASN A 9 -11.89 13.79 -16.72
C ASN A 9 -10.74 12.93 -16.16
N LEU A 10 -10.28 13.21 -14.94
CA LEU A 10 -9.33 12.35 -14.24
C LEU A 10 -10.10 11.15 -13.70
N SER A 11 -9.71 9.96 -14.15
CA SER A 11 -10.19 8.72 -13.56
C SER A 11 -9.82 8.71 -12.07
N ASP A 12 -10.79 8.40 -11.22
CA ASP A 12 -10.66 8.45 -9.76
C ASP A 12 -9.42 7.62 -9.32
N PRO A 13 -8.35 8.25 -8.80
CA PRO A 13 -7.13 7.53 -8.45
C PRO A 13 -7.36 6.53 -7.30
N GLY A 14 -8.49 6.66 -6.57
CA GLY A 14 -8.92 5.72 -5.54
C GLY A 14 -9.24 4.31 -6.05
N ALA A 15 -9.39 4.10 -7.37
CA ALA A 15 -9.60 2.77 -7.94
C ALA A 15 -8.36 1.85 -7.81
N TYR A 16 -7.16 2.43 -7.71
CA TYR A 16 -5.91 1.65 -7.55
C TYR A 16 -5.60 1.32 -6.10
N ASN A 17 -6.24 2.01 -5.14
CA ASN A 17 -5.95 1.84 -3.74
C ASN A 17 -6.82 0.69 -3.20
N GLN A 18 -6.23 -0.50 -3.09
CA GLN A 18 -6.91 -1.61 -2.44
C GLN A 18 -7.21 -1.24 -0.99
N LYS A 19 -8.46 -1.48 -0.56
CA LYS A 19 -8.87 -1.30 0.83
C LYS A 19 -8.27 -2.42 1.66
N HIS A 20 -7.10 -2.17 2.25
CA HIS A 20 -6.51 -3.04 3.25
C HIS A 20 -7.01 -2.62 4.64
N HIS A 21 -7.21 -3.58 5.55
CA HIS A 21 -7.39 -3.21 6.95
C HIS A 21 -6.10 -2.56 7.46
N PHE A 22 -6.25 -1.52 8.26
CA PHE A 22 -5.12 -0.82 8.87
C PHE A 22 -4.21 -1.79 9.64
N LEU A 23 -4.79 -2.80 10.30
CA LEU A 23 -4.05 -3.83 11.02
C LEU A 23 -3.18 -4.70 10.10
N ASP A 24 -3.63 -5.01 8.88
CA ASP A 24 -2.84 -5.81 7.93
C ASP A 24 -1.57 -5.04 7.51
N ILE A 25 -1.71 -3.73 7.30
CA ILE A 25 -0.59 -2.84 6.96
C ILE A 25 0.39 -2.76 8.14
N VAL A 26 -0.12 -2.56 9.37
CA VAL A 26 0.72 -2.50 10.57
C VAL A 26 1.44 -3.82 10.80
N PHE A 27 0.75 -4.95 10.65
CA PHE A 27 1.32 -6.27 10.81
C PHE A 27 2.44 -6.55 9.78
N LEU A 28 2.20 -6.20 8.51
CA LEU A 28 3.20 -6.30 7.45
C LEU A 28 4.45 -5.47 7.78
N VAL A 29 4.27 -4.21 8.17
CA VAL A 29 5.39 -3.30 8.48
C VAL A 29 6.17 -3.79 9.69
N VAL A 30 5.50 -4.18 10.77
CA VAL A 30 6.17 -4.71 11.97
C VAL A 30 6.95 -5.98 11.64
N SER A 31 6.33 -6.93 10.92
CA SER A 31 6.97 -8.18 10.51
C SER A 31 8.20 -7.95 9.62
N ALA A 32 8.11 -7.02 8.66
CA ALA A 32 9.23 -6.69 7.80
C ALA A 32 10.37 -6.01 8.58
N VAL A 33 10.06 -5.07 9.48
CA VAL A 33 11.06 -4.35 10.28
C VAL A 33 11.80 -5.29 11.24
N ILE A 34 11.11 -6.21 11.92
CA ILE A 34 11.77 -7.21 12.78
C ILE A 34 12.64 -8.19 11.98
N SER A 35 12.28 -8.44 10.71
CA SER A 35 13.08 -9.23 9.77
C SER A 35 14.24 -8.45 9.13
N GLY A 36 14.45 -7.19 9.53
CA GLY A 36 15.59 -6.37 9.12
C GLY A 36 15.34 -5.46 7.92
N ALA A 37 14.09 -5.24 7.51
CA ALA A 37 13.77 -4.27 6.46
C ALA A 37 13.99 -2.83 6.96
N ASN A 38 14.76 -2.05 6.22
CA ASN A 38 15.10 -0.66 6.54
C ASN A 38 14.46 0.36 5.60
N SER A 39 13.76 -0.10 4.55
CA SER A 39 13.14 0.75 3.54
C SER A 39 11.76 0.24 3.12
N TRP A 40 10.92 1.13 2.60
CA TRP A 40 9.61 0.76 2.05
C TRP A 40 9.72 -0.23 0.88
N THR A 41 10.80 -0.18 0.12
CA THR A 41 11.10 -1.14 -0.96
C THR A 41 11.33 -2.54 -0.39
N GLU A 42 12.06 -2.65 0.71
CA GLU A 42 12.29 -3.93 1.40
C GLU A 42 11.02 -4.45 2.05
N ILE A 43 10.17 -3.58 2.63
CA ILE A 43 8.87 -3.98 3.17
C ILE A 43 7.96 -4.53 2.06
N LYS A 44 7.94 -3.87 0.89
CA LYS A 44 7.21 -4.35 -0.28
C LYS A 44 7.74 -5.72 -0.73
N LEU A 45 9.05 -5.86 -0.85
CA LEU A 45 9.70 -7.12 -1.22
C LEU A 45 9.37 -8.23 -0.20
N PHE A 46 9.44 -7.93 1.09
CA PHE A 46 9.05 -8.86 2.16
C PHE A 46 7.60 -9.32 2.01
N GLY A 47 6.68 -8.40 1.75
CA GLY A 47 5.26 -8.71 1.55
C GLY A 47 5.01 -9.57 0.31
N GLU A 48 5.72 -9.33 -0.79
CA GLU A 48 5.64 -10.14 -2.01
C GLU A 48 6.22 -11.56 -1.80
N LEU A 49 7.33 -11.68 -1.07
CA LEU A 49 7.97 -12.96 -0.78
C LEU A 49 7.20 -13.83 0.23
N HIS A 50 6.48 -13.21 1.16
CA HIS A 50 5.74 -13.89 2.22
C HIS A 50 4.22 -13.78 2.04
N LEU A 51 3.75 -13.51 0.82
CA LEU A 51 2.34 -13.26 0.54
C LEU A 51 1.46 -14.46 0.90
N ASP A 52 1.96 -15.68 0.69
CA ASP A 52 1.24 -16.92 1.06
C ASP A 52 1.11 -17.12 2.58
N TRP A 53 2.01 -16.54 3.38
CA TRP A 53 1.95 -16.55 4.84
C TRP A 53 1.11 -15.39 5.41
N LEU A 54 1.04 -14.27 4.69
CA LEU A 54 0.27 -13.07 5.06
C LEU A 54 -1.23 -13.15 4.73
N ARG A 55 -1.62 -14.11 3.89
CA ARG A 55 -3.03 -14.39 3.53
C ARG A 55 -3.74 -15.19 4.62
#